data_AF-A0A6J1PTN6-F1
#
_entry.id   AF-A0A6J1PTN6-F1
#
_cell.length_a   1.000
_cell.length_b   1.000
_cell.length_c   1.000
_cell.angle_alpha   90.00
_cell.angle_beta   90.00
_cell.angle_gamma   90.00
#
_symmetry.space_group_name_H-M   'P 1'
#
loop_
_entity.id
_entity.type
_entity.pdbx_description
1 polymer ?
#
loop_
_entity_poly.entity_id
_entity_poly.type
_entity_poly.pdbx_seq_one_letter_code
_entity_poly.pdbx_strand_id
1 'polypeptide(L)'
;MIPQKTQITAFFDKKRGQPSPPEGLSLRIKGVEIPITPEQKYLGLWVDGVRSFSGHVDQVVRRAKLVANNLSRLLPNLGGAGGRVRRLYVAVVHAVMLYGAPIWWQKVGGSRTLRNKLLSVQRIIATRAARACRTVAHAGATTLAGIPLAHLLARSYAEVYEGACLVRERLGVVTPDIRKTLRQNARATLLPRWKDWAFQQEFGRRVIDAVHPVFEE
;
A
#
# COMPACT_ATOMS: atom_id res chain seq x y z
N MET A 1 -1.35 -16.21 34.87
CA MET A 1 -2.66 -16.15 34.20
C MET A 1 -2.44 -15.78 32.74
N ILE A 2 -2.88 -16.60 31.78
CA ILE A 2 -2.77 -16.29 30.34
C ILE A 2 -3.92 -15.35 29.99
N PRO A 3 -3.70 -14.24 29.26
CA PRO A 3 -4.80 -13.37 28.86
C PRO A 3 -5.77 -14.11 27.94
N GLN A 4 -7.08 -13.97 28.21
CA GLN A 4 -8.18 -14.60 27.44
C GLN A 4 -8.22 -14.23 25.95
N LYS A 5 -7.39 -13.27 25.52
CA LYS A 5 -7.26 -12.81 24.12
C LYS A 5 -6.08 -13.43 23.36
N THR A 6 -5.42 -14.44 23.91
CA THR A 6 -4.30 -15.09 23.23
C THR A 6 -4.78 -15.85 22.01
N GLN A 7 -4.37 -15.42 20.83
CA GLN A 7 -4.56 -16.11 19.56
C GLN A 7 -3.21 -16.58 19.04
N ILE A 8 -3.18 -17.74 18.39
CA ILE A 8 -1.99 -18.32 17.80
C ILE A 8 -2.28 -18.59 16.33
N THR A 9 -1.38 -18.16 15.45
CA THR A 9 -1.38 -18.55 14.04
C THR A 9 -0.08 -19.28 13.74
N ALA A 10 -0.18 -20.50 13.21
CA ALA A 10 0.97 -21.28 12.78
C ALA A 10 1.45 -20.79 11.41
N PHE A 11 2.75 -20.51 11.30
CA PHE A 11 3.38 -20.15 10.02
C PHE A 11 3.91 -21.40 9.31
N PHE A 12 3.63 -21.50 8.02
CA PHE A 12 4.05 -22.62 7.19
C PHE A 12 4.33 -22.16 5.75
N ASP A 13 5.22 -22.85 5.05
CA ASP A 13 5.60 -22.52 3.67
C ASP A 13 5.16 -23.61 2.68
N LYS A 14 4.06 -23.32 1.97
CA LYS A 14 3.55 -24.20 0.91
C LYS A 14 4.57 -24.42 -0.21
N LYS A 15 5.48 -23.47 -0.47
CA LYS A 15 6.52 -23.62 -1.51
C LYS A 15 7.60 -24.62 -1.11
N ARG A 16 7.78 -24.86 0.20
CA ARG A 16 8.70 -25.86 0.75
C ARG A 16 8.02 -27.21 0.99
N GLY A 17 6.79 -27.40 0.48
CA GLY A 17 6.03 -28.64 0.66
C GLY A 17 5.46 -28.83 2.07
N GLN A 18 5.46 -27.79 2.92
CA GLN A 18 4.86 -27.89 4.24
C GLN A 18 3.32 -27.86 4.12
N PRO A 19 2.62 -28.89 4.66
CA PRO A 19 1.17 -28.92 4.63
C PRO A 19 0.60 -27.80 5.50
N SER A 20 -0.63 -27.38 5.18
CA SER A 20 -1.38 -26.52 6.10
C SER A 20 -1.62 -27.27 7.41
N PRO A 21 -1.59 -26.58 8.56
CA PRO A 21 -1.96 -27.17 9.83
C PRO A 21 -3.35 -27.81 9.73
N PRO A 22 -3.57 -28.98 10.34
CA PRO A 22 -4.89 -29.59 10.38
C PRO A 22 -5.91 -28.67 11.05
N GLU A 23 -7.14 -28.67 10.53
CA GLU A 23 -8.23 -27.90 11.11
C GLU A 23 -8.50 -28.39 12.55
N GLY A 24 -8.71 -27.46 13.47
CA GLY A 24 -8.95 -27.78 14.89
C GLY A 24 -7.69 -28.02 15.73
N LEU A 25 -6.48 -27.81 15.19
CA LEU A 25 -5.25 -27.89 15.97
C LEU A 25 -5.27 -26.85 17.12
N SER A 26 -5.13 -27.31 18.36
CA SER A 26 -5.04 -26.47 19.56
C SER A 26 -3.69 -26.63 20.23
N LEU A 27 -3.21 -25.56 20.86
CA LEU A 27 -1.96 -25.56 21.62
C LEU A 27 -2.28 -25.37 23.10
N ARG A 28 -1.84 -26.32 23.93
CA ARG A 28 -2.08 -26.29 25.37
C ARG A 28 -0.93 -25.58 26.09
N ILE A 29 -1.19 -24.38 26.63
CA ILE A 29 -0.21 -23.61 27.42
C ILE A 29 -0.73 -23.46 28.85
N LYS A 30 0.05 -23.90 29.84
CA LYS A 30 -0.31 -23.82 31.28
C LYS A 30 -1.75 -24.31 31.57
N GLY A 31 -2.16 -25.40 30.92
CA GLY A 31 -3.48 -26.02 31.12
C GLY A 31 -4.62 -25.43 30.29
N VAL A 32 -4.42 -24.31 29.58
CA VAL A 32 -5.42 -23.67 28.72
C VAL A 32 -5.20 -24.09 27.26
N GLU A 33 -6.23 -24.58 26.59
CA GLU A 33 -6.22 -24.82 25.15
C GLU A 33 -6.47 -23.53 24.37
N ILE A 34 -5.59 -23.24 23.43
CA ILE A 34 -5.68 -22.07 22.55
C ILE A 34 -5.82 -22.59 21.12
N PRO A 35 -6.92 -22.26 20.40
CA PRO A 35 -7.10 -22.69 19.02
C PRO A 35 -6.11 -21.98 18.10
N ILE A 36 -5.58 -22.71 17.12
CA ILE A 36 -4.76 -22.11 16.07
C ILE A 36 -5.69 -21.55 15.00
N THR A 37 -5.66 -20.23 14.83
CA THR A 37 -6.45 -19.54 13.81
C THR A 37 -5.64 -19.40 12.51
N PRO A 38 -6.28 -19.52 11.33
CA PRO A 38 -5.59 -19.44 10.03
C PRO A 38 -5.06 -18.04 9.71
N GLU A 39 -5.68 -17.01 10.27
CA GLU A 39 -5.29 -15.61 10.17
C GLU A 39 -5.42 -14.96 11.55
N GLN A 40 -4.54 -14.01 11.84
CA GLN A 40 -4.57 -13.23 13.07
C GLN A 40 -4.31 -11.75 12.77
N LYS A 41 -4.98 -10.89 13.54
CA LYS A 41 -4.74 -9.46 13.49
C LYS A 41 -3.62 -9.07 14.45
N TYR A 42 -2.56 -8.46 13.93
CA TYR A 42 -1.43 -7.96 14.71
C TYR A 42 -1.08 -6.53 14.31
N LEU A 43 -1.08 -5.60 15.28
CA LEU A 43 -0.82 -4.17 15.05
C LEU A 43 -1.63 -3.57 13.88
N GLY A 44 -2.88 -4.02 13.69
CA GLY A 44 -3.72 -3.54 12.59
C GLY A 44 -3.51 -4.22 11.24
N LEU A 45 -2.49 -5.08 11.11
CA LEU A 45 -2.25 -5.94 9.96
C LEU A 45 -2.96 -7.27 10.16
N TRP A 46 -3.44 -7.87 9.07
CA TRP A 46 -3.93 -9.24 9.08
C TRP A 46 -2.84 -10.14 8.51
N VAL A 47 -2.44 -11.14 9.28
CA VAL A 47 -1.33 -12.02 8.94
C VAL A 47 -1.86 -13.44 8.88
N ASP A 48 -1.77 -14.04 7.70
CA ASP A 48 -2.13 -15.42 7.44
C ASP A 48 -0.93 -16.36 7.66
N GLY A 49 -1.20 -17.64 7.93
CA GLY A 49 -0.15 -18.64 8.17
C GLY A 49 0.87 -18.78 7.02
N VAL A 50 0.47 -18.50 5.77
CA VAL A 50 1.37 -18.55 4.59
C VAL A 50 2.08 -17.21 4.34
N ARG A 51 1.75 -16.16 5.12
CA ARG A 51 2.26 -14.79 4.97
C ARG A 51 2.03 -14.24 3.55
N SER A 52 0.86 -14.52 2.97
CA SER A 52 0.46 -14.01 1.65
C SER A 52 -0.05 -12.57 1.72
N PHE A 53 -0.60 -12.15 2.88
CA PHE A 53 -1.27 -10.87 3.09
C PHE A 53 -2.47 -10.60 2.16
N SER A 54 -3.05 -11.62 1.52
CA SER A 54 -4.22 -11.40 0.65
C SER A 54 -5.42 -10.86 1.44
N GLY A 55 -5.72 -11.47 2.60
CA GLY A 55 -6.81 -11.01 3.48
C GLY A 55 -6.60 -9.58 3.97
N HIS A 56 -5.35 -9.23 4.31
CA HIS A 56 -4.97 -7.87 4.63
C HIS A 56 -5.25 -6.88 3.48
N VAL A 57 -4.80 -7.18 2.27
CA VAL A 57 -5.03 -6.33 1.09
C VAL A 57 -6.51 -6.15 0.83
N ASP A 58 -7.32 -7.20 0.95
CA ASP A 58 -8.79 -7.10 0.78
C ASP A 58 -9.43 -6.17 1.81
N GLN A 59 -9.02 -6.30 3.07
CA GLN A 59 -9.51 -5.45 4.14
C GLN A 59 -9.11 -3.98 3.96
N VAL A 60 -7.87 -3.73 3.54
CA VAL A 60 -7.33 -2.39 3.31
C VAL A 60 -7.97 -1.75 2.09
N VAL A 61 -8.14 -2.47 0.99
CA VAL A 61 -8.83 -1.99 -0.21
C VAL A 61 -10.27 -1.62 0.10
N ARG A 62 -11.00 -2.46 0.85
CA ARG A 62 -12.37 -2.17 1.28
C ARG A 62 -12.44 -0.86 2.07
N ARG A 63 -11.57 -0.70 3.07
CA ARG A 63 -11.51 0.51 3.90
C ARG A 63 -11.12 1.75 3.11
N ALA A 64 -10.10 1.64 2.26
CA ALA A 64 -9.62 2.76 1.45
C ALA A 64 -10.68 3.23 0.46
N LYS A 65 -11.43 2.30 -0.17
CA LYS A 65 -12.58 2.64 -1.03
C LYS A 65 -13.68 3.36 -0.27
N LEU A 66 -14.02 2.90 0.94
CA LEU A 66 -15.03 3.56 1.78
C LEU A 66 -14.62 5.01 2.10
N VAL A 67 -13.39 5.21 2.57
CA VAL A 67 -12.85 6.55 2.87
C VAL A 67 -12.82 7.42 1.62
N ALA A 68 -12.33 6.88 0.50
CA ALA A 68 -12.28 7.59 -0.78
C ALA A 68 -13.67 8.04 -1.23
N ASN A 69 -14.65 7.14 -1.23
CA ASN A 69 -16.01 7.43 -1.67
C ASN A 69 -16.70 8.47 -0.78
N ASN A 70 -16.55 8.36 0.55
CA ASN A 70 -17.14 9.32 1.48
C ASN A 70 -16.57 10.72 1.27
N LEU A 71 -15.24 10.84 1.19
CA LEU A 71 -14.57 12.14 0.99
C LEU A 71 -14.75 12.68 -0.43
N SER A 72 -14.96 11.81 -1.42
CA SER A 72 -15.13 12.23 -2.81
C SER A 72 -16.33 13.17 -3.01
N ARG A 73 -17.34 13.11 -2.14
CA ARG A 73 -18.54 13.97 -2.17
C ARG A 73 -18.19 15.45 -1.96
N LEU A 74 -17.09 15.74 -1.27
CA LEU A 74 -16.59 17.09 -1.01
C LEU A 74 -15.72 17.65 -2.15
N LEU A 75 -15.52 16.86 -3.22
CA LEU A 75 -14.54 17.14 -4.29
C LEU A 75 -15.22 17.12 -5.68
N PRO A 76 -16.20 17.99 -5.96
CA PRO A 76 -16.83 18.05 -7.28
C PRO A 76 -15.80 18.34 -8.38
N ASN A 77 -16.03 17.91 -9.63
CA ASN A 77 -15.06 18.13 -10.70
C ASN A 77 -14.98 19.60 -11.13
N LEU A 78 -16.14 20.27 -11.18
CA LEU A 78 -16.29 21.69 -11.50
C LEU A 78 -16.57 22.48 -10.22
N GLY A 79 -15.88 23.60 -10.04
CA GLY A 79 -15.97 24.40 -8.82
C GLY A 79 -15.48 23.64 -7.57
N GLY A 80 -15.42 24.33 -6.43
CA GLY A 80 -15.11 23.72 -5.14
C GLY A 80 -13.61 23.45 -4.89
N ALA A 81 -13.30 22.26 -4.37
CA ALA A 81 -12.02 21.96 -3.73
C ALA A 81 -10.78 22.19 -4.64
N GLY A 82 -9.90 23.06 -4.19
CA GLY A 82 -8.60 23.36 -4.80
C GLY A 82 -7.57 22.24 -4.66
N GLY A 83 -6.40 22.41 -5.31
CA GLY A 83 -5.36 21.39 -5.37
C GLY A 83 -4.84 20.91 -4.00
N ARG A 84 -4.74 21.81 -3.00
CA ARG A 84 -4.32 21.46 -1.63
C ARG A 84 -5.25 20.43 -0.98
N VAL A 85 -6.56 20.63 -1.10
CA VAL A 85 -7.57 19.73 -0.52
C VAL A 85 -7.54 18.37 -1.22
N ARG A 86 -7.33 18.34 -2.54
CA ARG A 86 -7.22 17.08 -3.31
C ARG A 86 -5.94 16.32 -2.96
N ARG A 87 -4.81 17.01 -2.74
CA ARG A 87 -3.58 16.37 -2.24
C ARG A 87 -3.78 15.77 -0.85
N LEU A 88 -4.49 16.48 0.04
CA LEU A 88 -4.84 15.95 1.35
C LEU A 88 -5.73 14.70 1.23
N TYR A 89 -6.75 14.73 0.36
CA TYR A 89 -7.60 13.57 0.07
C TYR A 89 -6.78 12.35 -0.37
N VAL A 90 -5.86 12.52 -1.33
CA VAL A 90 -4.97 11.43 -1.78
C VAL A 90 -4.10 10.93 -0.63
N ALA A 91 -3.51 11.84 0.15
CA ALA A 91 -2.67 11.49 1.29
C ALA A 91 -3.42 10.68 2.36
N VAL A 92 -4.66 11.06 2.68
CA VAL A 92 -5.51 10.33 3.65
C VAL A 92 -5.83 8.92 3.15
N VAL A 93 -6.24 8.76 1.89
CA VAL A 93 -6.54 7.43 1.34
C VAL A 93 -5.27 6.58 1.25
N HIS A 94 -4.15 7.16 0.84
CA HIS A 94 -2.86 6.46 0.83
C HIS A 94 -2.40 6.06 2.23
N ALA A 95 -2.61 6.88 3.26
CA ALA A 95 -2.24 6.53 4.63
C ALA A 95 -2.99 5.27 5.12
N VAL A 96 -4.27 5.14 4.76
CA VAL A 96 -5.06 3.93 5.03
C VAL A 96 -4.55 2.75 4.19
N MET A 97 -4.27 2.99 2.91
CA MET A 97 -3.92 1.95 1.94
C MET A 97 -2.49 1.39 2.14
N LEU A 98 -1.54 2.23 2.56
CA LEU A 98 -0.13 1.92 2.65
C LEU A 98 0.33 1.63 4.09
N TYR A 99 -0.62 1.48 5.01
CA TYR A 99 -0.30 1.13 6.39
C TYR A 99 0.43 -0.21 6.45
N GLY A 100 1.58 -0.22 7.13
CA GLY A 100 2.46 -1.39 7.24
C GLY A 100 3.03 -1.89 5.92
N ALA A 101 3.09 -1.04 4.89
CA ALA A 101 3.71 -1.34 3.59
C ALA A 101 5.07 -2.07 3.69
N PRO A 102 6.01 -1.70 4.59
CA PRO A 102 7.29 -2.41 4.71
C PRO A 102 7.16 -3.92 4.93
N ILE A 103 6.05 -4.39 5.50
CA ILE A 103 5.84 -5.80 5.83
C ILE A 103 5.27 -6.59 4.64
N TRP A 104 4.36 -5.98 3.86
CA TRP A 104 3.63 -6.70 2.80
C TRP A 104 4.06 -6.34 1.36
N TRP A 105 4.87 -5.29 1.16
CA TRP A 105 5.15 -4.76 -0.19
C TRP A 105 5.74 -5.81 -1.14
N GLN A 106 6.60 -6.71 -0.67
CA GLN A 106 7.23 -7.74 -1.50
C GLN A 106 6.20 -8.74 -2.04
N LYS A 107 5.24 -9.13 -1.20
CA LYS A 107 4.17 -10.09 -1.57
C LYS A 107 3.22 -9.48 -2.58
N VAL A 108 2.85 -8.21 -2.40
CA VAL A 108 2.09 -7.45 -3.40
C VAL A 108 2.90 -7.27 -4.67
N GLY A 109 4.19 -6.91 -4.55
CA GLY A 109 5.11 -6.75 -5.67
C GLY A 109 5.24 -8.00 -6.54
N GLY A 110 5.17 -9.20 -5.95
CA GLY A 110 5.20 -10.47 -6.66
C GLY A 110 3.85 -10.96 -7.22
N SER A 111 2.72 -10.35 -6.85
CA SER A 111 1.38 -10.84 -7.23
C SER A 111 0.59 -9.81 -8.04
N ARG A 112 0.39 -10.09 -9.34
CA ARG A 112 -0.42 -9.23 -10.23
C ARG A 112 -1.83 -9.01 -9.69
N THR A 113 -2.45 -10.05 -9.12
CA THR A 113 -3.78 -9.97 -8.53
C THR A 113 -3.82 -8.97 -7.36
N LEU A 114 -2.86 -9.05 -6.43
CA LEU A 114 -2.81 -8.11 -5.30
C LEU A 114 -2.49 -6.68 -5.75
N ARG A 115 -1.59 -6.50 -6.72
CA ARG A 115 -1.34 -5.17 -7.32
C ARG A 115 -2.63 -4.58 -7.89
N ASN A 116 -3.37 -5.35 -8.70
CA ASN A 116 -4.60 -4.89 -9.33
C ASN A 116 -5.66 -4.47 -8.30
N LYS A 117 -5.76 -5.16 -7.16
CA LYS A 117 -6.65 -4.76 -6.05
C LYS A 117 -6.31 -3.35 -5.54
N LEU A 118 -5.02 -3.05 -5.32
CA LEU A 118 -4.59 -1.70 -4.90
C LEU A 118 -4.78 -0.65 -6.00
N LEU A 119 -4.47 -0.98 -7.26
CA LEU A 119 -4.67 -0.08 -8.40
C LEU A 119 -6.15 0.32 -8.56
N SER A 120 -7.09 -0.55 -8.17
CA SER A 120 -8.51 -0.22 -8.18
C SER A 120 -8.87 0.95 -7.25
N VAL A 121 -8.20 1.07 -6.10
CA VAL A 121 -8.34 2.22 -5.19
C VAL A 121 -7.67 3.44 -5.80
N GLN A 122 -6.47 3.27 -6.36
CA GLN A 122 -5.72 4.36 -6.96
C GLN A 122 -6.45 5.01 -8.13
N ARG A 123 -7.17 4.23 -8.94
CA ARG A 123 -7.99 4.78 -10.02
C ARG A 123 -9.05 5.76 -9.48
N ILE A 124 -9.74 5.39 -8.40
CA ILE A 124 -10.78 6.24 -7.78
C ILE A 124 -10.17 7.57 -7.32
N ILE A 125 -9.05 7.52 -6.59
CA ILE A 125 -8.43 8.73 -6.07
C ILE A 125 -7.76 9.57 -7.16
N ALA A 126 -7.15 8.95 -8.17
CA ALA A 126 -6.46 9.65 -9.25
C ALA A 126 -7.46 10.39 -10.15
N THR A 127 -8.56 9.74 -10.53
CA THR A 127 -9.64 10.41 -11.28
C THR A 127 -10.16 11.62 -10.52
N ARG A 128 -10.35 11.51 -9.20
CA ARG A 128 -10.82 12.62 -8.38
C ARG A 128 -9.78 13.71 -8.18
N ALA A 129 -8.50 13.36 -8.00
CA ALA A 129 -7.41 14.31 -7.84
C ALA A 129 -7.18 15.13 -9.12
N ALA A 130 -7.18 14.47 -10.28
CA ALA A 130 -6.99 15.08 -11.60
C ALA A 130 -8.23 15.80 -12.15
N ARG A 131 -9.38 15.76 -11.45
CA ARG A 131 -10.69 16.23 -11.97
C ARG A 131 -11.09 15.55 -13.30
N ALA A 132 -10.57 14.34 -13.52
CA ALA A 132 -10.78 13.60 -14.75
C ALA A 132 -12.17 12.97 -14.81
N CYS A 133 -12.63 12.71 -16.03
CA CYS A 133 -13.84 11.91 -16.26
C CYS A 133 -13.58 10.42 -15.99
N ARG A 134 -14.65 9.66 -15.69
CA ARG A 134 -14.58 8.21 -15.41
C ARG A 134 -13.98 7.37 -16.55
N THR A 135 -14.04 7.88 -17.78
CA THR A 135 -13.56 7.22 -19.01
C THR A 135 -12.04 7.30 -19.18
N VAL A 136 -11.37 8.21 -18.47
CA VAL A 136 -9.91 8.35 -18.58
C VAL A 136 -9.22 7.06 -18.15
N ALA A 137 -8.26 6.62 -18.96
CA ALA A 137 -7.44 5.45 -18.68
C ALA A 137 -6.72 5.60 -17.33
N HIS A 138 -6.50 4.49 -16.62
CA HIS A 138 -5.88 4.53 -15.29
C HIS A 138 -4.51 5.23 -15.33
N ALA A 139 -3.67 4.88 -16.31
CA ALA A 139 -2.34 5.47 -16.49
C ALA A 139 -2.41 6.98 -16.76
N GLY A 140 -3.33 7.44 -17.60
CA GLY A 140 -3.54 8.87 -17.82
C GLY A 140 -3.98 9.60 -16.55
N ALA A 141 -4.91 9.01 -15.78
CA ALA A 141 -5.43 9.63 -14.56
C ALA A 141 -4.36 9.75 -13.46
N THR A 142 -3.54 8.71 -13.25
CA THR A 142 -2.45 8.74 -12.25
C THR A 142 -1.35 9.71 -12.64
N THR A 143 -1.04 9.78 -13.93
CA THR A 143 -0.05 10.70 -14.50
C THR A 143 -0.50 12.16 -14.32
N LEU A 144 -1.73 12.49 -14.71
CA LEU A 144 -2.32 13.83 -14.49
C LEU A 144 -2.39 14.21 -13.02
N ALA A 145 -2.66 13.24 -12.14
CA ALA A 145 -2.75 13.47 -10.71
C ALA A 145 -1.39 13.58 -10.01
N GLY A 146 -0.27 13.25 -10.69
CA GLY A 146 1.04 13.17 -10.06
C GLY A 146 1.14 12.03 -9.02
N ILE A 147 0.40 10.93 -9.21
CA ILE A 147 0.29 9.84 -8.25
C ILE A 147 1.00 8.57 -8.75
N PRO A 148 2.13 8.17 -8.13
CA PRO A 148 2.79 6.91 -8.45
C PRO A 148 1.96 5.68 -8.07
N LEU A 149 2.27 4.54 -8.69
CA LEU A 149 1.57 3.27 -8.44
C LEU A 149 1.73 2.78 -7.00
N ALA A 150 0.68 2.16 -6.46
CA ALA A 150 0.57 1.80 -5.04
C ALA A 150 1.69 0.84 -4.61
N HIS A 151 2.07 -0.09 -5.48
CA HIS A 151 3.13 -1.05 -5.18
C HIS A 151 4.53 -0.39 -5.22
N LEU A 152 4.73 0.63 -6.08
CA LEU A 152 5.97 1.42 -6.09
C LEU A 152 6.04 2.30 -4.84
N LEU A 153 4.93 2.93 -4.46
CA LEU A 153 4.82 3.65 -3.19
C LEU A 153 5.09 2.72 -2.00
N ALA A 154 4.46 1.55 -1.94
CA ALA A 154 4.68 0.59 -0.88
C ALA A 154 6.16 0.20 -0.75
N ARG A 155 6.83 -0.02 -1.88
CA ARG A 155 8.28 -0.26 -1.91
C ARG A 155 9.08 0.93 -1.39
N SER A 156 8.79 2.15 -1.84
CA SER A 156 9.46 3.36 -1.36
C SER A 156 9.30 3.55 0.15
N TYR A 157 8.12 3.25 0.71
CA TYR A 157 7.90 3.27 2.16
C TYR A 157 8.74 2.21 2.89
N ALA A 158 8.92 1.03 2.28
CA ALA A 158 9.81 -0.01 2.79
C ALA A 158 11.27 0.44 2.80
N GLU A 159 11.75 1.01 1.69
CA GLU A 159 13.13 1.54 1.57
C GLU A 159 13.41 2.61 2.65
N VAL A 160 12.46 3.52 2.90
CA VAL A 160 12.58 4.52 3.98
C VAL A 160 12.60 3.86 5.37
N TYR A 161 11.74 2.87 5.60
CA TYR A 161 11.67 2.15 6.88
C TYR A 161 12.94 1.37 7.17
N GLU A 162 13.43 0.61 6.20
CA GLU A 162 14.67 -0.16 6.29
C GLU A 162 15.87 0.77 6.53
N GLY A 163 15.97 1.86 5.77
CA GLY A 163 17.00 2.87 6.00
C GLY A 163 16.94 3.50 7.40
N ALA A 164 15.74 3.80 7.90
CA ALA A 164 15.56 4.33 9.25
C ALA A 164 15.94 3.31 10.34
N CYS A 165 15.65 2.02 10.13
CA CYS A 165 16.07 0.95 11.03
C CYS A 165 17.60 0.84 11.10
N LEU A 166 18.29 0.85 9.96
CA LEU A 166 19.75 0.79 9.89
C LEU A 166 20.41 2.00 10.59
N VAL A 167 19.87 3.20 10.36
CA VAL A 167 20.36 4.40 11.05
C VAL A 167 20.16 4.26 12.57
N ARG A 168 18.99 3.79 13.01
CA ARG A 168 18.70 3.62 14.43
C ARG A 168 19.63 2.60 15.08
N GLU A 169 19.95 1.50 14.39
CA GLU A 169 20.89 0.49 14.87
C GLU A 169 22.31 1.04 15.02
N ARG A 170 22.74 1.93 14.12
CA ARG A 170 24.10 2.51 14.13
C ARG A 170 24.27 3.72 15.03
N LEU A 171 23.29 4.62 15.06
CA LEU A 171 23.38 5.95 15.69
C LEU A 171 22.42 6.12 16.88
N GLY A 172 21.57 5.13 17.18
CA GLY A 172 20.56 5.17 18.25
C GLY A 172 19.34 6.06 17.97
N VAL A 173 19.51 7.15 17.20
CA VAL A 173 18.47 8.15 16.94
C VAL A 173 18.35 8.43 15.43
N VAL A 174 17.11 8.58 14.96
CA VAL A 174 16.81 8.99 13.58
C VAL A 174 16.29 10.43 13.58
N THR A 175 17.16 11.37 13.24
CA THR A 175 16.83 12.81 13.19
C THR A 175 15.88 13.15 12.04
N PRO A 176 15.14 14.27 12.10
CA PRO A 176 14.26 14.72 11.03
C PRO A 176 14.96 14.89 9.67
N ASP A 177 16.20 15.39 9.68
CA ASP A 177 16.99 15.58 8.45
C ASP A 177 17.35 14.24 7.81
N ILE A 178 17.76 13.25 8.60
CA ILE A 178 18.01 11.90 8.09
C ILE A 178 16.73 11.31 7.48
N ARG A 179 15.57 11.47 8.15
CA ARG A 179 14.28 11.01 7.57
C ARG A 179 13.96 11.72 6.26
N LYS A 180 14.26 13.02 6.16
CA LYS A 180 14.07 13.81 4.94
C LYS A 180 14.96 13.29 3.81
N THR A 181 16.24 13.05 4.08
CA THR A 181 17.18 12.47 3.11
C THR A 181 16.75 11.08 2.65
N LEU A 182 16.34 10.20 3.58
CA LEU A 182 15.83 8.87 3.23
C LEU A 182 14.61 8.95 2.30
N ARG A 183 13.67 9.86 2.57
CA ARG A 183 12.51 10.10 1.71
C ARG A 183 12.89 10.64 0.34
N GLN A 184 13.87 11.55 0.27
CA GLN A 184 14.39 12.07 -0.99
C GLN A 184 15.04 10.97 -1.82
N ASN A 185 15.86 10.12 -1.22
CA ASN A 185 16.51 8.98 -1.89
C ASN A 185 15.49 7.95 -2.40
N ALA A 186 14.51 7.61 -1.57
CA ALA A 186 13.43 6.70 -1.97
C ALA A 186 12.58 7.30 -3.10
N ARG A 187 12.36 8.63 -3.10
CA ARG A 187 11.68 9.33 -4.19
C ARG A 187 12.50 9.33 -5.48
N ALA A 188 13.81 9.58 -5.39
CA ALA A 188 14.72 9.55 -6.54
C ALA A 188 14.76 8.17 -7.21
N THR A 189 14.64 7.09 -6.44
CA THR A 189 14.54 5.72 -6.99
C THR A 189 13.15 5.41 -7.55
N LEU A 190 12.10 5.96 -6.94
CA LEU A 190 10.71 5.70 -7.33
C LEU A 190 10.33 6.36 -8.66
N LEU A 191 10.78 7.59 -8.90
CA LEU A 191 10.35 8.38 -10.06
C LEU A 191 10.73 7.73 -11.41
N PRO A 192 11.98 7.29 -11.65
CA PRO A 192 12.35 6.64 -12.91
C PRO A 192 11.51 5.40 -13.19
N ARG A 193 11.34 4.52 -12.19
CA ARG A 193 10.51 3.30 -12.31
C ARG A 193 9.07 3.61 -12.67
N TRP A 194 8.54 4.71 -12.14
CA TRP A 194 7.18 5.13 -12.46
C TRP A 194 7.09 5.70 -13.89
N LYS A 195 8.08 6.49 -14.32
CA LYS A 195 8.19 6.98 -15.71
C LYS A 195 8.25 5.80 -16.69
N ASP A 196 9.15 4.85 -16.46
CA ASP A 196 9.32 3.65 -17.30
C ASP A 196 8.01 2.88 -17.45
N TRP A 197 7.29 2.68 -16.33
CA TRP A 197 6.00 2.01 -16.36
C TRP A 197 4.95 2.82 -17.16
N ALA A 198 4.90 4.14 -16.98
CA ALA A 198 3.92 4.99 -17.65
C ALA A 198 4.10 4.94 -19.17
N PHE A 199 5.35 4.98 -19.64
CA PHE A 199 5.66 4.90 -21.06
C PHE A 199 5.37 3.55 -21.72
N GLN A 200 5.33 2.47 -20.93
CA GLN A 200 4.94 1.15 -21.41
C GLN A 200 3.42 0.98 -21.59
N GLN A 201 2.60 1.97 -21.19
CA GLN A 201 1.15 1.85 -21.28
C GLN A 201 0.63 2.28 -22.66
N GLU A 202 -0.15 1.41 -23.30
CA GLU A 202 -0.84 1.72 -24.55
C GLU A 202 -1.98 2.73 -24.32
N PHE A 203 -2.73 2.56 -23.24
CA PHE A 203 -3.88 3.41 -22.91
C PHE A 203 -3.47 4.65 -22.13
N GLY A 204 -3.88 5.82 -22.62
CA GLY A 204 -3.56 7.11 -22.01
C GLY A 204 -2.24 7.72 -22.47
N ARG A 205 -1.58 7.12 -23.48
CA ARG A 205 -0.30 7.59 -24.03
C ARG A 205 -0.30 9.07 -24.41
N ARG A 206 -1.33 9.54 -25.13
CA ARG A 206 -1.53 10.97 -25.45
C ARG A 206 -1.45 11.90 -24.23
N VAL A 207 -2.00 11.48 -23.09
CA VAL A 207 -1.97 12.24 -21.85
C VAL A 207 -0.60 12.18 -21.20
N ILE A 208 0.04 11.01 -21.23
CA ILE A 208 1.37 10.80 -20.65
C ILE A 208 2.41 11.64 -21.40
N ASP A 209 2.36 11.61 -22.74
CA ASP A 209 3.24 12.40 -23.60
C ASP A 209 3.03 13.90 -23.38
N ALA A 210 1.79 14.36 -23.18
CA ALA A 210 1.48 15.76 -22.93
C ALA A 210 1.97 16.28 -21.56
N VAL A 211 2.02 15.41 -20.54
CA VAL A 211 2.49 15.79 -19.18
C VAL A 211 4.00 15.59 -19.05
N HIS A 212 4.64 14.82 -19.95
CA HIS A 212 6.07 14.51 -19.91
C HIS A 212 7.00 15.72 -19.65
N PRO A 213 6.80 16.91 -20.27
CA PRO A 213 7.68 18.06 -20.03
C PRO A 213 7.69 18.52 -18.56
N VAL A 214 6.57 18.34 -17.85
CA VAL A 214 6.41 18.75 -16.44
C VAL A 214 6.95 17.69 -15.46
N PHE A 215 7.32 16.51 -15.95
CA PHE A 215 7.92 15.45 -15.14
C PHE A 215 9.43 15.63 -14.92
N GLU A 216 10.06 16.59 -15.59
CA GLU A 216 11.51 16.86 -15.52
C GLU A 216 11.88 18.09 -14.68
N GLU A 217 10.88 18.89 -14.27
CA GLU A 217 11.02 20.04 -13.34
C GLU A 217 10.70 19.65 -11.88
#